data_AF-A0A3M1BG28-F1
#
_entry.id   AF-A0A3M1BG28-F1
#
_cell.length_a   1.000
_cell.length_b   1.000
_cell.length_c   1.000
_cell.angle_alpha   90.00
_cell.angle_beta   90.00
_cell.angle_gamma   90.00
#
_symmetry.space_group_name_H-M   'P 1'
#
loop_
_entity.id
_entity.type
_entity.pdbx_description
1 polymer ?
#
loop_
_entity_poly.entity_id
_entity_poly.type
_entity_poly.pdbx_seq_one_letter_code
_entity_poly.pdbx_strand_id
1 'polypeptide(L)'
;MATFGNYALIAALVVNLYCAVAFIAGFLLRRPRLVESAQGGMRAIFLLVSAASAALVYALMTHDFRIEYVAAYSSRDMPAPYLFAAWWGGQNGSMLFWAWILGLYAFIVSFYRRRHPELIPHVLMVLNFNLTLFLGLMASANNPFRLLPFVPNDGNGLNPLLQNPTMVIHPPMLYLGYVGFAVPFAFCMAALLSGRVGDEWIKATRRWTILSWFFLGVGMLLGGRWAYVELGWGGYWAWDPVENASFMP
;
A
#
# COMPACT_ATOMS: atom_id res chain seq x y z
N MET A 1 19.42 -9.42 0.12
CA MET A 1 18.03 -9.05 0.46
C MET A 1 17.08 -9.13 -0.73
N ALA A 2 17.53 -8.81 -1.95
CA ALA A 2 16.71 -8.91 -3.17
C ALA A 2 15.95 -10.24 -3.33
N THR A 3 16.66 -11.37 -3.29
CA THR A 3 16.06 -12.71 -3.45
C THR A 3 15.00 -13.01 -2.39
N PHE A 4 15.30 -12.68 -1.12
CA PHE A 4 14.35 -12.88 -0.02
C PHE A 4 13.09 -12.02 -0.19
N GLY A 5 13.25 -10.72 -0.46
CA GLY A 5 12.13 -9.80 -0.69
C GLY A 5 11.27 -10.23 -1.88
N ASN A 6 11.89 -10.66 -2.97
CA ASN A 6 11.20 -11.15 -4.15
C ASN A 6 10.41 -12.43 -3.88
N TYR A 7 10.99 -13.40 -3.16
CA TYR A 7 10.26 -14.61 -2.77
C TYR A 7 9.13 -14.33 -1.80
N ALA A 8 9.31 -13.39 -0.86
CA ALA A 8 8.22 -12.94 0.01
C ALA A 8 7.05 -12.34 -0.79
N LEU A 9 7.33 -11.53 -1.83
CA LEU A 9 6.30 -11.00 -2.73
C LEU A 9 5.60 -12.08 -3.55
N ILE A 10 6.35 -13.02 -4.14
CA ILE A 10 5.77 -14.12 -4.91
C ILE A 10 4.90 -15.00 -4.00
N ALA A 11 5.37 -15.31 -2.79
CA ALA A 11 4.58 -16.03 -1.79
C ALA A 11 3.31 -15.25 -1.42
N ALA A 12 3.40 -13.93 -1.21
CA ALA A 12 2.24 -13.09 -0.94
C ALA A 12 1.22 -13.17 -2.10
N LEU A 13 1.67 -13.11 -3.35
CA LEU A 13 0.81 -13.25 -4.53
C LEU A 13 0.14 -14.62 -4.59
N VAL A 14 0.88 -15.70 -4.38
CA VAL A 14 0.32 -17.07 -4.38
C VAL A 14 -0.76 -17.24 -3.31
N VAL A 15 -0.48 -16.79 -2.08
CA VAL A 15 -1.47 -16.82 -0.99
C VAL A 15 -2.66 -15.92 -1.32
N ASN A 16 -2.44 -14.76 -1.93
CA ASN A 16 -3.50 -13.84 -2.33
C ASN A 16 -4.42 -14.43 -3.40
N LEU A 17 -3.88 -15.11 -4.40
CA LEU A 17 -4.66 -15.83 -5.43
C LEU A 17 -5.42 -17.02 -4.83
N TYR A 18 -4.80 -17.77 -3.92
CA TYR A 18 -5.49 -18.79 -3.15
C TYR A 18 -6.68 -18.21 -2.37
N CYS A 19 -6.49 -17.11 -1.65
CA CYS A 19 -7.56 -16.43 -0.91
C CYS A 19 -8.69 -15.98 -1.83
N ALA A 20 -8.39 -15.43 -3.01
CA ALA A 20 -9.39 -15.03 -3.98
C ALA A 20 -10.29 -16.21 -4.39
N VAL A 21 -9.67 -17.34 -4.77
CA VAL A 21 -10.38 -18.57 -5.12
C VAL A 21 -11.17 -19.12 -3.92
N ALA A 22 -10.56 -19.12 -2.72
CA ALA A 22 -11.18 -19.65 -1.51
C ALA A 22 -12.38 -18.81 -1.03
N PHE A 23 -12.34 -17.48 -1.16
CA PHE A 23 -13.50 -16.63 -0.90
C PHE A 23 -14.65 -16.95 -1.87
N ILE A 24 -14.38 -16.93 -3.18
CA ILE A 24 -15.40 -17.19 -4.22
C ILE A 24 -16.00 -18.59 -4.05
N ALA A 25 -15.15 -19.63 -4.01
CA ALA A 25 -15.59 -21.01 -3.85
C ALA A 25 -16.29 -21.23 -2.49
N GLY A 26 -15.82 -20.57 -1.43
CA GLY A 26 -16.44 -20.61 -0.11
C GLY A 26 -17.88 -20.09 -0.12
N PHE A 27 -18.15 -18.98 -0.83
CA PHE A 27 -19.50 -18.44 -0.98
C PHE A 27 -20.37 -19.29 -1.90
N LEU A 28 -19.87 -19.67 -3.09
CA LEU A 28 -20.64 -20.44 -4.08
C LEU A 28 -21.00 -21.84 -3.58
N LEU A 29 -20.04 -22.53 -2.95
CA LEU A 29 -20.24 -23.90 -2.45
C LEU A 29 -20.80 -23.95 -1.03
N ARG A 30 -21.09 -22.78 -0.42
CA ARG A 30 -21.56 -22.64 0.97
C ARG A 30 -20.65 -23.37 1.97
N ARG A 31 -19.33 -23.28 1.79
CA ARG A 31 -18.32 -23.93 2.64
C ARG A 31 -17.64 -22.90 3.55
N PRO A 32 -18.11 -22.71 4.80
CA PRO A 32 -17.58 -21.67 5.69
C PRO A 32 -16.10 -21.84 5.99
N ARG A 33 -15.60 -23.09 6.06
CA ARG A 33 -14.18 -23.37 6.31
C ARG A 33 -13.24 -22.78 5.25
N LEU A 34 -13.67 -22.68 3.99
CA LEU A 34 -12.88 -22.05 2.92
C LEU A 34 -12.78 -20.54 3.15
N VAL A 35 -13.89 -19.91 3.53
CA VAL A 35 -13.93 -18.49 3.89
C VAL A 35 -13.03 -18.21 5.09
N GLU A 36 -13.08 -19.05 6.12
CA GLU A 36 -12.22 -18.92 7.31
C GLU A 36 -10.73 -19.08 6.97
N SER A 37 -10.40 -20.02 6.09
CA SER A 37 -9.04 -20.19 5.58
C SER A 37 -8.57 -18.94 4.84
N ALA A 38 -9.38 -18.38 3.94
CA ALA A 38 -9.06 -17.15 3.22
C ALA A 38 -8.84 -15.95 4.17
N GLN A 39 -9.66 -15.81 5.22
CA GLN A 39 -9.47 -14.80 6.27
C GLN A 39 -8.16 -14.98 7.04
N GLY A 40 -7.76 -16.23 7.30
CA GLY A 40 -6.42 -16.55 7.82
C GLY A 40 -5.32 -16.13 6.85
N GLY A 41 -5.49 -16.44 5.56
CA GLY A 41 -4.56 -16.08 4.51
C GLY A 41 -4.38 -14.56 4.35
N MET A 42 -5.42 -13.74 4.54
CA MET A 42 -5.29 -12.27 4.56
C MET A 42 -4.27 -11.78 5.59
N ARG A 43 -4.20 -12.43 6.75
CA ARG A 43 -3.22 -12.09 7.78
C ARG A 43 -1.81 -12.52 7.35
N ALA A 44 -1.67 -13.69 6.73
CA ALA A 44 -0.40 -14.16 6.20
C ALA A 44 0.13 -13.25 5.07
N ILE A 45 -0.75 -12.76 4.18
CA ILE A 45 -0.38 -11.83 3.10
C ILE A 45 0.23 -10.55 3.69
N PHE A 46 -0.37 -9.97 4.73
CA PHE A 46 0.20 -8.78 5.38
C PHE A 46 1.60 -9.05 5.96
N LEU A 47 1.82 -10.21 6.58
CA LEU A 47 3.14 -10.57 7.11
C LEU A 47 4.18 -10.77 6.00
N LEU A 48 3.80 -11.38 4.88
CA LEU A 48 4.68 -11.58 3.73
C LEU A 48 5.02 -10.26 3.04
N VAL A 49 4.03 -9.38 2.84
CA VAL A 49 4.27 -8.03 2.31
C VAL A 49 5.12 -7.21 3.28
N SER A 50 4.92 -7.34 4.60
CA SER A 50 5.78 -6.70 5.60
C SER A 50 7.22 -7.20 5.55
N ALA A 51 7.44 -8.50 5.33
CA ALA A 51 8.77 -9.06 5.14
C ALA A 51 9.45 -8.52 3.87
N ALA A 52 8.71 -8.40 2.77
CA ALA A 52 9.20 -7.75 1.55
C ALA A 52 9.54 -6.27 1.82
N SER A 53 8.63 -5.50 2.41
CA SER A 53 8.83 -4.10 2.76
C SER A 53 10.08 -3.90 3.63
N ALA A 54 10.25 -4.71 4.68
CA ALA A 54 11.42 -4.67 5.54
C ALA A 54 12.70 -5.00 4.78
N ALA A 55 12.67 -5.94 3.83
CA ALA A 55 13.83 -6.27 3.00
C ALA A 55 14.22 -5.11 2.06
N LEU A 56 13.25 -4.39 1.48
CA LEU A 56 13.51 -3.23 0.64
C LEU A 56 14.07 -2.06 1.47
N VAL A 57 13.44 -1.76 2.60
CA VAL A 57 13.92 -0.70 3.52
C VAL A 57 15.33 -1.02 4.00
N TYR A 58 15.60 -2.26 4.41
CA TYR A 58 16.96 -2.68 4.79
C TYR A 58 17.96 -2.48 3.64
N ALA A 59 17.58 -2.84 2.41
CA ALA A 59 18.44 -2.67 1.25
C ALA A 59 18.73 -1.20 0.93
N LEU A 60 17.76 -0.30 1.11
CA LEU A 60 17.94 1.15 1.02
C LEU A 60 18.89 1.68 2.11
N MET A 61 18.66 1.28 3.38
CA MET A 61 19.48 1.68 4.53
C MET A 61 20.94 1.21 4.45
N THR A 62 21.18 0.09 3.76
CA THR A 62 22.52 -0.52 3.62
C THR A 62 23.14 -0.30 2.26
N HIS A 63 22.51 0.50 1.39
CA HIS A 63 23.01 0.85 0.06
C HIS A 63 23.31 -0.38 -0.82
N ASP A 64 22.41 -1.39 -0.83
CA ASP A 64 22.55 -2.57 -1.68
C ASP A 64 22.27 -2.23 -3.17
N PHE A 65 23.24 -1.58 -3.80
CA PHE A 65 23.16 -1.09 -5.18
C PHE A 65 23.08 -2.18 -6.26
N ARG A 66 23.10 -3.46 -5.87
CA ARG A 66 22.73 -4.56 -6.79
C ARG A 66 21.28 -4.47 -7.21
N ILE A 67 20.42 -3.88 -6.38
CA ILE A 67 19.00 -3.70 -6.65
C ILE A 67 18.81 -2.40 -7.44
N GLU A 68 18.15 -2.49 -8.60
CA GLU A 68 17.90 -1.36 -9.51
C GLU A 68 17.21 -0.20 -8.79
N TYR A 69 16.17 -0.49 -8.00
CA TYR A 69 15.45 0.53 -7.25
C TYR A 69 16.34 1.22 -6.20
N VAL A 70 17.21 0.47 -5.51
CA VAL A 70 18.11 1.05 -4.50
C VAL A 70 19.14 1.96 -5.17
N ALA A 71 19.75 1.51 -6.27
CA ALA A 71 20.68 2.33 -7.04
C ALA A 71 20.02 3.59 -7.64
N ALA A 72 18.74 3.52 -8.02
CA ALA A 72 18.03 4.64 -8.63
C ALA A 72 17.58 5.72 -7.61
N TYR A 73 17.32 5.35 -6.35
CA TYR A 73 16.66 6.25 -5.38
C TYR A 73 17.44 6.44 -4.06
N SER A 74 18.66 5.92 -3.93
CA SER A 74 19.52 6.14 -2.76
C SER A 74 20.96 6.44 -3.19
N SER A 75 21.73 7.08 -2.32
CA SER A 75 23.16 7.38 -2.49
C SER A 75 23.84 7.33 -1.13
N ARG A 76 25.17 7.16 -1.09
CA ARG A 76 25.93 7.01 0.17
C ARG A 76 25.99 8.28 1.02
N ASP A 77 25.88 9.44 0.39
CA ASP A 77 25.88 10.75 1.04
C ASP A 77 24.50 11.17 1.57
N MET A 78 23.46 10.40 1.26
CA MET A 78 22.09 10.74 1.63
C MET A 78 21.84 10.51 3.13
N PRO A 79 21.28 11.51 3.85
CA PRO A 79 20.86 11.34 5.24
C PRO A 79 19.81 10.22 5.43
N ALA A 80 19.89 9.52 6.56
CA ALA A 80 19.03 8.38 6.88
C ALA A 80 17.51 8.62 6.75
N PRO A 81 16.94 9.78 7.14
CA PRO A 81 15.51 10.05 6.94
C PRO A 81 15.08 9.99 5.47
N TYR A 82 15.93 10.46 4.56
CA TYR A 82 15.66 10.46 3.12
C TYR A 82 15.89 9.07 2.51
N LEU A 83 16.86 8.31 3.02
CA LEU A 83 17.00 6.89 2.66
C LEU A 83 15.73 6.10 3.03
N PHE A 84 15.08 6.44 4.15
CA PHE A 84 13.83 5.77 4.55
C PHE A 84 12.68 6.23 3.67
N ALA A 85 12.63 7.54 3.38
CA ALA A 85 11.66 8.11 2.45
C ALA A 85 11.79 7.59 1.02
N ALA A 86 12.96 7.11 0.61
CA ALA A 86 13.15 6.45 -0.68
C ALA A 86 12.27 5.20 -0.85
N TRP A 87 11.73 4.63 0.24
CA TRP A 87 10.72 3.57 0.13
C TRP A 87 9.50 4.02 -0.68
N TRP A 88 9.07 5.28 -0.59
CA TRP A 88 7.99 5.86 -1.40
C TRP A 88 8.48 6.95 -2.37
N GLY A 89 9.80 7.03 -2.62
CA GLY A 89 10.40 8.02 -3.51
C GLY A 89 10.28 7.69 -5.01
N GLY A 90 9.92 6.46 -5.34
CA GLY A 90 9.84 5.95 -6.71
C GLY A 90 8.71 4.95 -6.90
N GLN A 91 8.36 4.67 -8.16
CA GLN A 91 7.16 3.89 -8.51
C GLN A 91 7.12 2.50 -7.86
N ASN A 92 8.18 1.69 -7.98
CA ASN A 92 8.17 0.31 -7.48
C ASN A 92 8.10 0.23 -5.95
N GLY A 93 8.83 1.09 -5.25
CA GLY A 93 8.79 1.17 -3.79
C GLY A 93 7.43 1.69 -3.29
N SER A 94 6.89 2.72 -3.95
CA SER A 94 5.56 3.26 -3.68
C SER A 94 4.44 2.24 -3.87
N MET A 95 4.51 1.38 -4.90
CA MET A 95 3.57 0.27 -5.06
C MET A 95 3.66 -0.74 -3.90
N LEU A 96 4.87 -1.03 -3.42
CA LEU A 96 5.06 -1.90 -2.25
C LEU A 96 4.50 -1.25 -0.97
N PHE A 97 4.73 0.04 -0.78
CA PHE A 97 4.19 0.80 0.35
C PHE A 97 2.66 0.86 0.32
N TRP A 98 2.06 1.07 -0.86
CA TRP A 98 0.61 1.01 -1.06
C TRP A 98 0.05 -0.36 -0.70
N ALA A 99 0.64 -1.44 -1.22
CA ALA A 99 0.24 -2.80 -0.91
C ALA A 99 0.39 -3.12 0.59
N TRP A 100 1.42 -2.60 1.23
CA TRP A 100 1.65 -2.77 2.67
C TRP A 100 0.55 -2.09 3.51
N ILE A 101 0.17 -0.85 3.19
CA ILE A 101 -0.92 -0.14 3.87
C ILE A 101 -2.27 -0.83 3.62
N LEU A 102 -2.54 -1.24 2.37
CA LEU A 102 -3.78 -1.95 2.04
C LEU A 102 -3.86 -3.29 2.79
N GLY A 103 -2.74 -4.01 2.86
CA GLY A 103 -2.58 -5.23 3.65
C GLY A 103 -2.78 -4.97 5.15
N LEU A 104 -2.28 -3.85 5.69
CA LEU A 104 -2.49 -3.45 7.08
C LEU A 104 -3.97 -3.20 7.38
N TYR A 105 -4.68 -2.49 6.50
CA TYR A 105 -6.12 -2.30 6.63
C TYR A 105 -6.89 -3.62 6.60
N ALA A 106 -6.58 -4.49 5.63
CA ALA A 106 -7.18 -5.82 5.56
C ALA A 106 -6.86 -6.68 6.79
N PHE A 107 -5.63 -6.59 7.31
CA PHE A 107 -5.20 -7.26 8.54
C PHE A 107 -6.05 -6.79 9.73
N ILE A 108 -6.21 -5.49 9.94
CA ILE A 108 -7.03 -4.95 11.04
C ILE A 108 -8.50 -5.34 10.87
N VAL A 109 -9.06 -5.22 9.66
CA VAL A 109 -10.45 -5.60 9.35
C VAL A 109 -10.69 -7.09 9.60
N SER A 110 -9.69 -7.96 9.38
CA SER A 110 -9.83 -9.41 9.61
C SER A 110 -10.21 -9.79 11.04
N PHE A 111 -9.87 -8.95 12.03
CA PHE A 111 -10.24 -9.16 13.43
C PHE A 111 -11.67 -8.68 13.77
N TYR A 112 -12.34 -7.95 12.88
CA TYR A 112 -13.68 -7.41 13.14
C TYR A 112 -14.82 -8.37 12.81
N ARG A 113 -14.49 -9.59 12.36
CA ARG A 113 -15.48 -10.64 12.04
C ARG A 113 -16.51 -10.85 13.14
N ARG A 114 -16.12 -10.82 14.43
CA ARG A 114 -17.06 -11.03 15.54
C ARG A 114 -18.17 -9.99 15.63
N ARG A 115 -17.93 -8.76 15.15
CA ARG A 115 -18.91 -7.67 15.17
C ARG A 115 -19.87 -7.73 13.98
N HIS A 116 -19.38 -8.15 12.82
CA HIS A 116 -20.13 -8.18 11.56
C HIS A 116 -19.80 -9.49 10.78
N PRO A 117 -20.28 -10.66 11.23
CA PRO A 117 -19.82 -11.96 10.75
C PRO A 117 -20.15 -12.23 9.27
N GLU A 118 -21.20 -11.58 8.75
CA GLU A 118 -21.68 -11.78 7.37
C GLU A 118 -21.08 -10.78 6.38
N LEU A 119 -20.81 -9.54 6.80
CA LEU A 119 -20.23 -8.49 5.95
C LEU A 119 -18.71 -8.64 5.79
N ILE A 120 -17.98 -8.91 6.88
CA ILE A 120 -16.51 -8.90 6.89
C ILE A 120 -15.88 -9.87 5.87
N PRO A 121 -16.38 -11.10 5.67
CA PRO A 121 -15.88 -11.96 4.59
C PRO A 121 -15.90 -11.30 3.21
N HIS A 122 -16.98 -10.61 2.87
CA HIS A 122 -17.12 -9.92 1.58
C HIS A 122 -16.22 -8.70 1.50
N VAL A 123 -16.06 -7.94 2.61
CA VAL A 123 -15.13 -6.80 2.69
C VAL A 123 -13.70 -7.28 2.41
N LEU A 124 -13.27 -8.36 3.06
CA LEU A 124 -11.93 -8.92 2.87
C LEU A 124 -11.72 -9.48 1.47
N MET A 125 -12.75 -10.05 0.85
CA MET A 125 -12.70 -10.47 -0.56
C MET A 125 -12.44 -9.27 -1.49
N VAL A 126 -13.14 -8.15 -1.30
CA VAL A 126 -12.94 -6.95 -2.13
C VAL A 126 -11.53 -6.36 -1.94
N LEU A 127 -11.04 -6.29 -0.68
CA LEU A 127 -9.67 -5.85 -0.41
C LEU A 127 -8.61 -6.81 -0.99
N ASN A 128 -8.88 -8.12 -0.97
CA ASN A 128 -8.02 -9.13 -1.58
C ASN A 128 -7.93 -8.96 -3.10
N PHE A 129 -9.04 -8.69 -3.79
CA PHE A 129 -9.03 -8.38 -5.22
C PHE A 129 -8.21 -7.12 -5.53
N ASN A 130 -8.31 -6.10 -4.69
CA ASN A 130 -7.52 -4.87 -4.83
C ASN A 130 -6.02 -5.16 -4.65
N LEU A 131 -5.64 -5.97 -3.64
CA LEU A 131 -4.26 -6.44 -3.45
C LEU A 131 -3.73 -7.27 -4.63
N THR A 132 -4.58 -8.04 -5.33
CA THR A 132 -4.17 -8.83 -6.50
C THR A 132 -3.53 -7.95 -7.56
N LEU A 133 -4.06 -6.75 -7.81
CA LEU A 133 -3.51 -5.82 -8.79
C LEU A 133 -2.06 -5.42 -8.43
N PHE A 134 -1.84 -4.92 -7.21
CA PHE A 134 -0.52 -4.46 -6.78
C PHE A 134 0.50 -5.60 -6.71
N LEU A 135 0.12 -6.75 -6.14
CA LEU A 135 1.00 -7.93 -6.07
C LEU A 135 1.31 -8.48 -7.47
N GLY A 136 0.34 -8.49 -8.38
CA GLY A 136 0.54 -8.91 -9.77
C GLY A 136 1.48 -7.97 -10.55
N LEU A 137 1.31 -6.65 -10.38
CA LEU A 137 2.20 -5.64 -10.99
C LEU A 137 3.64 -5.76 -10.47
N MET A 138 3.83 -5.96 -9.17
CA MET A 138 5.17 -6.11 -8.57
C MET A 138 5.82 -7.46 -8.90
N ALA A 139 5.04 -8.53 -9.07
CA ALA A 139 5.57 -9.82 -9.53
C ALA A 139 5.99 -9.81 -11.01
N SER A 140 5.61 -8.78 -11.77
CA SER A 140 5.86 -8.67 -13.21
C SER A 140 6.63 -7.39 -13.58
N ALA A 141 5.93 -6.33 -13.96
CA ALA A 141 6.51 -5.13 -14.57
C ALA A 141 7.27 -4.25 -13.56
N ASN A 142 6.75 -4.10 -12.34
CA ASN A 142 7.18 -3.12 -11.35
C ASN A 142 7.87 -3.77 -10.14
N ASN A 143 8.76 -4.73 -10.39
CA ASN A 143 9.42 -5.47 -9.31
C ASN A 143 10.43 -4.60 -8.54
N PRO A 144 10.22 -4.33 -7.24
CA PRO A 144 11.14 -3.50 -6.46
C PRO A 144 12.49 -4.17 -6.14
N PHE A 145 12.61 -5.49 -6.37
CA PHE A 145 13.81 -6.29 -6.13
C PHE A 145 14.55 -6.69 -7.40
N ARG A 146 14.22 -6.07 -8.55
CA ARG A 146 14.94 -6.29 -9.81
C ARG A 146 16.43 -5.97 -9.62
N LEU A 147 17.27 -6.88 -10.09
CA LEU A 147 18.72 -6.73 -10.01
C LEU A 147 19.26 -6.04 -11.26
N LEU A 148 20.29 -5.22 -11.07
CA LEU A 148 21.08 -4.66 -12.16
C LEU A 148 22.07 -5.72 -12.71
N PRO A 149 22.43 -5.63 -14.00
CA PRO A 149 23.44 -6.50 -14.60
C PRO A 149 24.87 -6.21 -14.10
N PHE A 150 25.09 -5.04 -13.49
CA PHE A 150 26.34 -4.65 -12.83
C PHE A 150 26.02 -3.90 -11.52
N VAL A 151 27.01 -3.77 -10.64
CA VAL A 151 26.85 -3.06 -9.35
C VAL A 151 27.53 -1.70 -9.47
N PRO A 152 26.80 -0.58 -9.46
CA PRO A 152 27.42 0.74 -9.47
C PRO A 152 28.11 1.02 -8.13
N ASN A 153 29.14 1.87 -8.16
CA ASN A 153 29.91 2.25 -6.96
C ASN A 153 29.07 3.09 -5.98
N ASP A 154 28.15 3.89 -6.50
CA ASP A 154 27.17 4.68 -5.76
C ASP A 154 25.83 4.70 -6.52
N GLY A 155 24.76 5.13 -5.86
CA GLY A 155 23.46 5.34 -6.48
C GLY A 155 23.19 6.81 -6.80
N ASN A 156 22.09 7.06 -7.52
CA ASN A 156 21.72 8.39 -8.01
C ASN A 156 21.16 9.31 -6.93
N GLY A 157 20.77 8.74 -5.78
CA GLY A 157 20.03 9.46 -4.76
C GLY A 157 18.59 9.78 -5.14
N LEU A 158 17.86 10.38 -4.21
CA LEU A 158 16.55 10.95 -4.43
C LEU A 158 16.74 12.25 -5.19
N ASN A 159 15.76 12.57 -6.04
CA ASN A 159 15.65 13.91 -6.61
C ASN A 159 15.81 14.95 -5.49
N PRO A 160 16.73 15.92 -5.60
CA PRO A 160 17.00 16.91 -4.55
C PRO A 160 15.75 17.60 -4.00
N LEU A 161 14.72 17.82 -4.84
CA LEU A 161 13.43 18.41 -4.41
C LEU A 161 12.67 17.53 -3.40
N LEU A 162 12.93 16.23 -3.40
CA LEU A 162 12.33 15.27 -2.47
C LEU A 162 13.08 15.20 -1.12
N GLN A 163 14.26 15.82 -1.01
CA GLN A 163 15.05 15.85 0.22
C GLN A 163 14.60 16.99 1.14
N ASN A 164 13.32 17.02 1.45
CA ASN A 164 12.68 18.01 2.33
C ASN A 164 11.95 17.28 3.48
N PRO A 165 11.98 17.78 4.74
CA PRO A 165 11.32 17.11 5.86
C PRO A 165 9.82 16.86 5.63
N THR A 166 9.14 17.76 4.93
CA THR A 166 7.73 17.59 4.57
C THR A 166 7.53 16.44 3.59
N MET A 167 8.49 16.16 2.69
CA MET A 167 8.48 14.99 1.78
C MET A 167 8.66 13.65 2.50
N VAL A 168 9.28 13.65 3.67
CA VAL A 168 9.38 12.45 4.51
C VAL A 168 8.03 12.13 5.16
N ILE A 169 7.20 13.13 5.44
CA ILE A 169 5.99 12.96 6.25
C ILE A 169 4.72 12.92 5.39
N HIS A 170 4.60 13.80 4.40
CA HIS A 170 3.34 13.96 3.68
C HIS A 170 2.95 12.75 2.82
N PRO A 171 3.85 11.99 2.14
CA PRO A 171 3.41 10.83 1.36
C PRO A 171 2.83 9.75 2.26
N PRO A 172 3.45 9.33 3.38
CA PRO A 172 2.80 8.42 4.32
C PRO A 172 1.40 8.87 4.76
N MET A 173 1.17 10.17 4.99
CA MET A 173 -0.15 10.69 5.33
C MET A 173 -1.13 10.58 4.14
N LEU A 174 -0.71 10.96 2.93
CA LEU A 174 -1.52 10.80 1.72
C LEU A 174 -1.89 9.34 1.46
N TYR A 175 -0.93 8.41 1.56
CA TYR A 175 -1.20 6.99 1.33
C TYR A 175 -2.13 6.40 2.41
N LEU A 176 -1.96 6.77 3.69
CA LEU A 176 -2.91 6.38 4.74
C LEU A 176 -4.32 6.89 4.44
N GLY A 177 -4.45 8.06 3.84
CA GLY A 177 -5.73 8.60 3.37
C GLY A 177 -6.30 7.82 2.17
N TYR A 178 -5.59 7.85 1.05
CA TYR A 178 -6.00 7.23 -0.22
C TYR A 178 -6.33 5.75 -0.08
N VAL A 179 -5.38 4.98 0.45
CA VAL A 179 -5.55 3.54 0.62
C VAL A 179 -6.61 3.25 1.67
N GLY A 180 -6.74 4.11 2.68
CA GLY A 180 -7.77 3.99 3.71
C GLY A 180 -9.20 4.03 3.16
N PHE A 181 -9.46 4.80 2.08
CA PHE A 181 -10.77 4.83 1.44
C PHE A 181 -11.15 3.52 0.73
N ALA A 182 -10.20 2.61 0.49
CA ALA A 182 -10.50 1.26 0.01
C ALA A 182 -11.36 0.48 1.02
N VAL A 183 -11.29 0.79 2.32
CA VAL A 183 -12.10 0.10 3.34
C VAL A 183 -13.58 0.48 3.24
N PRO A 184 -14.01 1.76 3.30
CA PRO A 184 -15.39 2.15 3.01
C PRO A 184 -15.92 1.63 1.67
N PHE A 185 -15.11 1.69 0.61
CA PHE A 185 -15.45 1.10 -0.69
C PHE A 185 -15.75 -0.40 -0.57
N ALA A 186 -14.89 -1.16 0.11
CA ALA A 186 -15.07 -2.59 0.30
C ALA A 186 -16.32 -2.94 1.12
N PHE A 187 -16.69 -2.12 2.11
CA PHE A 187 -17.96 -2.25 2.84
C PHE A 187 -19.19 -1.98 1.97
N CYS A 188 -19.14 -0.97 1.10
CA CYS A 188 -20.21 -0.70 0.14
C CYS A 188 -20.39 -1.90 -0.80
N MET A 189 -19.29 -2.37 -1.41
CA MET A 189 -19.31 -3.55 -2.29
C MET A 189 -19.77 -4.82 -1.54
N ALA A 190 -19.37 -5.00 -0.28
CA ALA A 190 -19.83 -6.11 0.55
C ALA A 190 -21.34 -6.07 0.81
N ALA A 191 -21.92 -4.89 1.04
CA ALA A 191 -23.36 -4.73 1.22
C ALA A 191 -24.12 -5.10 -0.05
N LEU A 192 -23.62 -4.69 -1.22
CA LEU A 192 -24.19 -5.05 -2.52
C LEU A 192 -24.10 -6.56 -2.79
N LEU A 193 -22.92 -7.16 -2.59
CA LEU A 193 -22.68 -8.59 -2.83
C LEU A 193 -23.48 -9.49 -1.88
N SER A 194 -23.67 -9.07 -0.63
CA SER A 194 -24.44 -9.83 0.36
C SER A 194 -25.94 -9.53 0.35
N GLY A 195 -26.39 -8.53 -0.41
CA GLY A 195 -27.78 -8.03 -0.40
C GLY A 195 -28.19 -7.29 0.87
N ARG A 196 -27.25 -7.02 1.80
CA ARG A 196 -27.49 -6.37 3.09
C ARG A 196 -27.25 -4.87 3.02
N VAL A 197 -28.10 -4.17 2.28
CA VAL A 197 -27.98 -2.73 1.99
C VAL A 197 -28.48 -1.79 3.11
N GLY A 198 -28.87 -2.33 4.27
CA GLY A 198 -29.31 -1.52 5.42
C GLY A 198 -28.18 -0.74 6.11
N ASP A 199 -28.52 0.05 7.12
CA ASP A 199 -27.60 1.03 7.74
C ASP A 199 -26.37 0.45 8.47
N GLU A 200 -26.29 -0.87 8.65
CA GLU A 200 -25.22 -1.53 9.39
C GLU A 200 -23.84 -1.22 8.78
N TRP A 201 -23.71 -1.30 7.45
CA TRP A 201 -22.45 -1.04 6.77
C TRP A 201 -22.07 0.45 6.86
N ILE A 202 -23.04 1.37 6.81
CA ILE A 202 -22.83 2.82 6.95
C ILE A 202 -22.22 3.15 8.32
N LYS A 203 -22.75 2.54 9.38
CA LYS A 203 -22.21 2.71 10.74
C LYS A 203 -20.82 2.08 10.87
N ALA A 204 -20.58 0.94 10.25
CA ALA A 204 -19.30 0.23 10.29
C ALA A 204 -18.17 1.01 9.57
N THR A 205 -18.49 1.75 8.51
CA THR A 205 -17.52 2.52 7.71
C THR A 205 -17.17 3.88 8.30
N ARG A 206 -18.06 4.51 9.09
CA ARG A 206 -17.88 5.88 9.60
C ARG A 206 -16.48 6.17 10.15
N ARG A 207 -15.97 5.31 11.04
CA ARG A 207 -14.64 5.50 11.65
C ARG A 207 -13.50 5.40 10.64
N TRP A 208 -13.65 4.54 9.62
CA TRP A 208 -12.67 4.39 8.56
C TRP A 208 -12.68 5.62 7.67
N THR A 209 -13.87 6.10 7.28
CA THR A 209 -14.02 7.34 6.50
C THR A 209 -13.40 8.53 7.22
N ILE A 210 -13.65 8.71 8.52
CA ILE A 210 -13.07 9.82 9.30
C ILE A 210 -11.54 9.69 9.37
N LEU A 211 -11.02 8.49 9.62
CA LEU A 211 -9.57 8.24 9.69
C LEU A 211 -8.89 8.55 8.35
N SER A 212 -9.42 8.01 7.25
CA SER A 212 -8.90 8.23 5.90
C SER A 212 -8.98 9.69 5.51
N TRP A 213 -10.10 10.35 5.80
CA TRP A 213 -10.28 11.78 5.52
C TRP A 213 -9.30 12.65 6.32
N PHE A 214 -9.08 12.33 7.60
CA PHE A 214 -8.11 13.03 8.44
C PHE A 214 -6.69 12.93 7.86
N PHE A 215 -6.22 11.72 7.54
CA PHE A 215 -4.88 11.53 6.98
C PHE A 215 -4.73 12.15 5.60
N LEU A 216 -5.75 12.06 4.74
CA LEU A 216 -5.77 12.71 3.44
C LEU A 216 -5.69 14.23 3.59
N GLY A 217 -6.47 14.81 4.50
CA GLY A 217 -6.43 16.26 4.79
C GLY A 217 -5.07 16.72 5.29
N VAL A 218 -4.46 15.99 6.24
CA VAL A 218 -3.10 16.28 6.71
C VAL A 218 -2.08 16.15 5.57
N GLY A 219 -2.21 15.11 4.74
CA GLY A 219 -1.35 14.88 3.58
C GLY A 219 -1.40 16.04 2.58
N MET A 220 -2.59 16.52 2.23
CA MET A 220 -2.77 17.68 1.33
C MET A 220 -2.24 18.99 1.93
N LEU A 221 -2.43 19.23 3.23
CA LEU A 221 -1.87 20.44 3.88
C LEU A 221 -0.35 20.44 3.88
N LEU A 222 0.26 19.26 4.12
CA LEU A 222 1.70 19.12 4.11
C LEU A 222 2.26 19.18 2.67
N GLY A 223 1.63 18.51 1.70
CA GLY A 223 2.04 18.56 0.30
C GLY A 223 1.96 19.98 -0.27
N GLY A 224 0.87 20.71 0.02
CA GLY A 224 0.74 22.12 -0.34
C GLY A 224 1.83 23.01 0.30
N ARG A 225 2.24 22.73 1.55
CA ARG A 225 3.38 23.42 2.17
C ARG A 225 4.70 23.11 1.46
N TRP A 226 4.92 21.86 1.06
CA TRP A 226 6.12 21.49 0.30
C TRP A 226 6.15 22.18 -1.06
N ALA A 227 5.05 22.13 -1.82
CA ALA A 227 4.92 22.78 -3.11
C ALA A 227 5.21 24.28 -3.01
N TYR A 228 4.69 24.94 -1.97
CA TYR A 228 4.98 26.35 -1.72
C TYR A 228 6.47 26.65 -1.51
N VAL A 229 7.19 25.79 -0.77
CA VAL A 229 8.60 26.00 -0.45
C VAL A 229 9.52 25.63 -1.61
N GLU A 230 9.27 24.50 -2.29
CA GLU A 230 10.19 23.97 -3.31
C GLU A 230 9.82 24.39 -4.74
N LEU A 231 8.54 24.68 -5.03
CA LEU A 231 8.05 25.04 -6.38
C LEU A 231 7.71 26.54 -6.54
N GLY A 232 7.66 27.31 -5.44
CA GLY A 232 7.53 28.77 -5.45
C GLY A 232 6.15 29.34 -5.87
N TRP A 233 6.12 30.62 -6.25
CA TRP A 233 4.89 31.41 -6.51
C TRP A 233 4.14 31.09 -7.82
N GLY A 234 4.67 30.20 -8.66
CA GLY A 234 3.88 29.54 -9.72
C GLY A 234 3.03 28.38 -9.19
N GLY A 235 3.18 28.05 -7.90
CA GLY A 235 2.89 26.75 -7.32
C GLY A 235 2.11 26.73 -6.00
N TYR A 236 1.39 27.80 -5.64
CA TYR A 236 0.28 27.63 -4.69
C TYR A 236 -0.85 26.77 -5.32
N TRP A 237 -0.90 26.73 -6.66
CA TRP A 237 -1.84 25.96 -7.49
C TRP A 237 -1.15 25.16 -8.63
N ALA A 238 0.18 24.97 -8.59
CA ALA A 238 0.85 23.95 -9.41
C ALA A 238 0.84 22.66 -8.60
N TRP A 239 -0.37 22.14 -8.45
CA TRP A 239 -0.67 20.90 -7.75
C TRP A 239 0.29 19.80 -8.18
N ASP A 240 0.92 19.15 -7.22
CA ASP A 240 1.50 17.83 -7.44
C ASP A 240 0.43 16.95 -8.12
N PRO A 241 0.74 16.22 -9.21
CA PRO A 241 -0.19 15.28 -9.83
C PRO A 241 -0.89 14.35 -8.83
N VAL A 242 -0.23 14.00 -7.73
CA VAL A 242 -0.82 13.21 -6.65
C VAL A 242 -1.90 13.97 -5.88
N GLU A 243 -1.79 15.29 -5.69
CA GLU A 243 -2.82 16.11 -5.04
C GLU A 243 -4.01 16.40 -5.96
N ASN A 244 -3.79 16.56 -7.27
CA ASN A 244 -4.89 16.67 -8.23
C ASN A 244 -5.74 15.39 -8.29
N ALA A 245 -5.09 14.22 -8.19
CA ALA A 245 -5.78 12.94 -8.12
C ALA A 245 -6.72 12.84 -6.90
N SER A 246 -6.48 13.59 -5.80
CA SER A 246 -7.35 13.56 -4.61
C SER A 246 -8.71 14.20 -4.81
N PHE A 247 -8.83 15.07 -5.83
CA PHE A 247 -10.06 15.79 -6.15
C PHE A 247 -10.81 15.19 -7.35
N MET A 248 -10.24 14.21 -8.03
CA MET A 248 -10.94 13.48 -9.10
C MET A 248 -11.75 12.31 -8.51
N PRO A 249 -13.05 12.21 -8.83
CA PRO A 249 -13.94 11.17 -8.29
C PRO A 249 -13.60 9.75 -8.75
#